data_AF-A0A954NTB8-F1
#
_entry.id   AF-A0A954NTB8-F1
#
_cell.length_a   1.000
_cell.length_b   1.000
_cell.length_c   1.000
_cell.angle_alpha   90.00
_cell.angle_beta   90.00
_cell.angle_gamma   90.00
#
_symmetry.space_group_name_H-M   'P 1'
#
loop_
_entity.id
_entity.type
_entity.pdbx_description
1 polymer ?
#
loop_
_entity_poly.entity_id
_entity_poly.type
_entity_poly.pdbx_seq_one_letter_code
_entity_poly.pdbx_strand_id
1 'polypeptide(L)'
;DGQPLEFVRVTSEGRKVPIDVWPCFNSPYFDEERQVFRLWHRVSLGDASRDDDDANLSTEDIGVGVGYQRAYSESTDGIHFELKAFLKGLTDYGDVNLVVTVDEHESDPDHYYKIGYDCAGNVCAAAIAHSVDGIHWMPYNDGKPVTYRAADFPNQVYWDPQVEAYRLLTRTDFGAGGGPFADTVKVPIGDHNLEVRGMRTMLNRDLKGDPTAWTLERHWLFDGEERIATDRPPIGELIKDPAYVVRLEREAMRRQLYMMTDWFYQGVHIGLLSALEYPTDVSEGVEEDFVTRHERSIENMYIATCRDGISWDWHWVYAGEPLVPRGPAGSWDKDMVFPPTHLITHQDRHWIYYGGTNERHGCAEKDVWFTREGHIGLAWLRQDGFVSLTASGETGLMTTKPFMLKGPRLELNLVTQAGGTVRVEVLDSEGEPIAGYSGDDAPVFTDLDDLHWQPTWSSPADLSSLVGRPIRLRIHLEDASLYAFEVLPES
;
A
#
# COMPACT_ATOMS: atom_id res chain seq x y z
N ASP A 1 2.84 -21.09 2.96
CA ASP A 1 3.94 -22.02 2.59
C ASP A 1 4.78 -21.51 1.41
N GLY A 2 4.72 -20.20 1.11
CA GLY A 2 5.44 -19.60 -0.01
C GLY A 2 4.82 -19.89 -1.38
N GLN A 3 3.68 -20.58 -1.44
CA GLN A 3 2.95 -20.81 -2.68
C GLN A 3 2.03 -19.63 -3.02
N PRO A 4 1.74 -19.41 -4.30
CA PRO A 4 0.67 -18.52 -4.73
C PRO A 4 -0.68 -18.89 -4.12
N LEU A 5 -1.56 -17.91 -3.98
CA LEU A 5 -2.96 -18.15 -3.62
C LEU A 5 -3.69 -18.83 -4.79
N GLU A 6 -4.66 -19.67 -4.44
CA GLU A 6 -5.47 -20.38 -5.42
C GLU A 6 -6.71 -19.54 -5.78
N PHE A 7 -6.90 -19.32 -7.08
CA PHE A 7 -8.09 -18.70 -7.62
C PHE A 7 -8.82 -19.68 -8.52
N VAL A 8 -10.12 -19.86 -8.30
CA VAL A 8 -10.96 -20.75 -9.09
C VAL A 8 -12.25 -20.06 -9.54
N ARG A 9 -12.78 -20.48 -10.69
CA ARG A 9 -14.17 -20.26 -11.08
C ARG A 9 -14.97 -21.55 -10.95
N VAL A 10 -16.27 -21.43 -10.68
CA VAL A 10 -17.20 -22.58 -10.65
C VAL A 10 -17.97 -22.61 -11.97
N THR A 11 -17.89 -23.73 -12.70
CA THR A 11 -18.66 -23.91 -13.94
C THR A 11 -20.14 -24.12 -13.66
N SER A 12 -20.98 -24.06 -14.70
CA SER A 12 -22.42 -24.39 -14.59
C SER A 12 -22.68 -25.81 -14.07
N GLU A 13 -21.73 -26.73 -14.24
CA GLU A 13 -21.76 -28.10 -13.75
C GLU A 13 -21.21 -28.26 -12.31
N GLY A 14 -20.79 -27.15 -11.68
CA GLY A 14 -20.25 -27.15 -10.31
C GLY A 14 -18.77 -27.54 -10.20
N ARG A 15 -18.05 -27.66 -11.33
CA ARG A 15 -16.60 -27.95 -11.34
C ARG A 15 -15.81 -26.69 -10.98
N LYS A 16 -14.83 -26.80 -10.08
CA LYS A 16 -13.84 -25.76 -9.83
C LYS A 16 -12.74 -25.82 -10.89
N VAL A 17 -12.49 -24.69 -11.56
CA VAL A 17 -11.47 -24.55 -12.61
C VAL A 17 -10.53 -23.42 -12.20
N PRO A 18 -9.20 -23.62 -12.16
CA PRO A 18 -8.28 -22.56 -11.80
C PRO A 18 -8.26 -21.45 -12.84
N ILE A 19 -8.04 -20.22 -12.39
CA ILE A 19 -7.98 -19.00 -13.21
C ILE A 19 -6.71 -18.23 -12.91
N ASP A 20 -6.18 -17.54 -13.91
CA ASP A 20 -4.96 -16.74 -13.74
C ASP A 20 -5.33 -15.33 -13.27
N VAL A 21 -4.54 -14.78 -12.35
CA VAL A 21 -4.76 -13.44 -11.81
C VAL A 21 -3.54 -12.57 -12.06
N TRP A 22 -3.76 -11.28 -12.32
CA TRP A 22 -2.63 -10.36 -12.40
C TRP A 22 -2.15 -9.99 -10.99
N PRO A 23 -0.83 -9.90 -10.76
CA PRO A 23 -0.25 -9.59 -9.44
C PRO A 23 -0.58 -8.18 -8.91
N CYS A 24 -0.66 -7.15 -9.77
CA CYS A 24 -0.88 -5.77 -9.34
C CYS A 24 -2.38 -5.43 -9.20
N PHE A 25 -2.67 -4.29 -8.56
CA PHE A 25 -4.01 -3.67 -8.51
C PHE A 25 -5.06 -4.42 -7.69
N ASN A 26 -4.63 -5.34 -6.81
CA ASN A 26 -5.57 -6.06 -5.98
C ASN A 26 -6.01 -5.18 -4.78
N SER A 27 -7.32 -5.19 -4.51
CA SER A 27 -7.97 -4.45 -3.42
C SER A 27 -8.61 -5.45 -2.46
N PRO A 28 -7.90 -5.83 -1.36
CA PRO A 28 -8.37 -6.82 -0.42
C PRO A 28 -9.18 -6.17 0.72
N TYR A 29 -10.41 -6.61 0.95
CA TYR A 29 -11.26 -6.15 2.05
C TYR A 29 -11.79 -7.32 2.88
N PHE A 30 -11.93 -7.16 4.18
CA PHE A 30 -12.64 -8.14 5.01
C PHE A 30 -14.02 -7.62 5.37
N ASP A 31 -15.03 -8.39 5.00
CA ASP A 31 -16.43 -8.09 5.26
C ASP A 31 -16.82 -8.68 6.61
N GLU A 32 -16.82 -7.84 7.66
CA GLU A 32 -17.12 -8.27 9.03
C GLU A 32 -18.56 -8.79 9.20
N GLU A 33 -19.52 -8.31 8.42
CA GLU A 33 -20.91 -8.80 8.53
C GLU A 33 -21.02 -10.22 7.94
N ARG A 34 -20.41 -10.43 6.77
CA ARG A 34 -20.48 -11.71 6.05
C ARG A 34 -19.39 -12.70 6.48
N GLN A 35 -18.40 -12.25 7.24
CA GLN A 35 -17.21 -13.01 7.64
C GLN A 35 -16.49 -13.63 6.43
N VAL A 36 -16.27 -12.81 5.41
CA VAL A 36 -15.57 -13.22 4.17
C VAL A 36 -14.51 -12.21 3.75
N PHE A 37 -13.40 -12.72 3.25
CA PHE A 37 -12.43 -11.95 2.50
C PHE A 37 -12.97 -11.69 1.10
N ARG A 38 -12.86 -10.44 0.68
CA ARG A 38 -13.30 -9.91 -0.60
C ARG A 38 -12.07 -9.38 -1.33
N LEU A 39 -11.95 -9.70 -2.61
CA LEU A 39 -10.83 -9.24 -3.41
C LEU A 39 -11.34 -8.72 -4.75
N TRP A 40 -11.08 -7.45 -5.04
CA TRP A 40 -11.16 -6.93 -6.40
C TRP A 40 -9.79 -7.02 -7.03
N HIS A 41 -9.72 -7.60 -8.23
CA HIS A 41 -8.45 -7.86 -8.89
C HIS A 41 -8.63 -7.98 -10.41
N ARG A 42 -7.52 -8.17 -11.13
CA ARG A 42 -7.58 -8.55 -12.54
C ARG A 42 -7.50 -10.08 -12.69
N VAL A 43 -8.22 -10.62 -13.66
CA VAL A 43 -8.23 -12.05 -14.00
C VAL A 43 -8.06 -12.24 -15.49
N SER A 44 -7.36 -13.29 -15.91
CA SER A 44 -7.34 -13.79 -17.28
C SER A 44 -8.01 -15.16 -17.32
N LEU A 45 -8.97 -15.33 -18.23
CA LEU A 45 -9.57 -16.63 -18.52
C LEU A 45 -8.86 -17.36 -19.68
N GLY A 46 -7.88 -16.71 -20.31
CA GLY A 46 -7.31 -17.09 -21.60
C GLY A 46 -6.05 -17.96 -21.51
N ASP A 47 -6.06 -19.02 -20.72
CA ASP A 47 -4.98 -20.01 -20.76
C ASP A 47 -5.11 -20.89 -22.03
N ALA A 48 -4.27 -20.63 -23.04
CA ALA A 48 -4.15 -21.43 -24.24
C ALA A 48 -3.52 -22.82 -24.01
N SER A 49 -3.16 -23.18 -22.78
CA SER A 49 -2.62 -24.48 -22.37
C SER A 49 -3.65 -25.43 -21.75
N ARG A 50 -4.93 -25.03 -21.64
CA ARG A 50 -6.00 -25.85 -21.04
C ARG A 50 -7.10 -26.16 -22.05
N ASP A 51 -7.29 -27.46 -22.28
CA ASP A 51 -8.10 -28.07 -23.34
C ASP A 51 -9.53 -27.48 -23.54
N ASP A 52 -9.94 -27.52 -24.80
CA ASP A 52 -11.12 -27.00 -25.51
C ASP A 52 -12.54 -27.25 -24.91
N ASP A 53 -12.68 -27.87 -23.74
CA ASP A 53 -13.98 -28.36 -23.25
C ASP A 53 -14.87 -27.28 -22.59
N ASP A 54 -14.43 -26.02 -22.49
CA ASP A 54 -15.21 -24.90 -21.91
C ASP A 54 -15.36 -23.70 -22.88
N ALA A 55 -15.30 -23.95 -24.19
CA ALA A 55 -15.39 -22.94 -25.27
C ALA A 55 -16.77 -22.26 -25.45
N ASN A 56 -17.66 -22.28 -24.44
CA ASN A 56 -19.04 -21.76 -24.54
C ASN A 56 -19.31 -20.50 -23.71
N LEU A 57 -18.29 -19.70 -23.41
CA LEU A 57 -18.53 -18.30 -23.02
C LEU A 57 -18.52 -17.46 -24.30
N SER A 58 -19.63 -16.78 -24.59
CA SER A 58 -19.71 -15.92 -25.78
C SER A 58 -18.87 -14.65 -25.58
N THR A 59 -18.56 -13.92 -26.64
CA THR A 59 -17.87 -12.63 -26.56
C THR A 59 -18.68 -11.57 -25.78
N GLU A 60 -19.99 -11.79 -25.62
CA GLU A 60 -20.89 -11.02 -24.72
C GLU A 60 -20.73 -11.44 -23.24
N ASP A 61 -20.43 -12.71 -22.96
CA ASP A 61 -20.16 -13.24 -21.61
C ASP A 61 -18.72 -12.93 -21.14
N ILE A 62 -17.76 -12.99 -22.08
CA ILE A 62 -16.34 -12.73 -21.86
C ILE A 62 -16.01 -11.25 -22.02
N GLY A 63 -16.92 -10.33 -22.36
CA GLY A 63 -16.60 -8.89 -22.52
C GLY A 63 -15.39 -8.65 -23.42
N VAL A 64 -15.64 -8.57 -24.73
CA VAL A 64 -14.65 -8.46 -25.83
C VAL A 64 -13.30 -7.80 -25.46
N GLY A 65 -12.24 -8.62 -25.42
CA GLY A 65 -10.84 -8.20 -25.44
C GLY A 65 -9.91 -9.30 -24.92
N VAL A 66 -9.03 -9.83 -25.77
CA VAL A 66 -7.99 -10.79 -25.38
C VAL A 66 -7.07 -10.10 -24.35
N GLY A 67 -7.19 -10.43 -23.06
CA GLY A 67 -6.54 -9.67 -21.99
C GLY A 67 -7.19 -9.84 -20.62
N TYR A 68 -6.58 -9.20 -19.61
CA TYR A 68 -7.07 -9.19 -18.24
C TYR A 68 -8.40 -8.45 -18.10
N GLN A 69 -9.25 -8.91 -17.19
CA GLN A 69 -10.56 -8.31 -16.87
C GLN A 69 -10.62 -7.90 -15.40
N ARG A 70 -11.38 -6.85 -15.08
CA ARG A 70 -11.67 -6.49 -13.69
C ARG A 70 -12.68 -7.47 -13.10
N ALA A 71 -12.36 -8.07 -11.96
CA ALA A 71 -13.13 -9.12 -11.34
C ALA A 71 -13.20 -8.96 -9.82
N TYR A 72 -14.08 -9.75 -9.24
CA TYR A 72 -14.38 -9.82 -7.82
C TYR A 72 -14.44 -11.28 -7.37
N SER A 73 -13.63 -11.62 -6.38
CA SER A 73 -13.54 -12.95 -5.77
C SER A 73 -13.75 -12.90 -4.26
N GLU A 74 -14.21 -14.02 -3.69
CA GLU A 74 -14.41 -14.15 -2.24
C GLU A 74 -13.70 -15.38 -1.68
N SER A 75 -13.33 -15.32 -0.41
CA SER A 75 -12.74 -16.42 0.34
C SER A 75 -13.24 -16.43 1.79
N THR A 76 -13.50 -17.61 2.35
CA THR A 76 -13.85 -17.77 3.77
C THR A 76 -12.64 -17.99 4.67
N ASP A 77 -11.48 -18.33 4.09
CA ASP A 77 -10.24 -18.60 4.83
C ASP A 77 -9.12 -17.61 4.49
N GLY A 78 -9.36 -16.71 3.53
CA GLY A 78 -8.39 -15.73 3.06
C GLY A 78 -7.30 -16.31 2.18
N ILE A 79 -7.39 -17.59 1.79
CA ILE A 79 -6.36 -18.32 1.04
C ILE A 79 -6.90 -18.83 -0.30
N HIS A 80 -8.08 -19.44 -0.30
CA HIS A 80 -8.70 -20.01 -1.50
C HIS A 80 -9.82 -19.09 -1.97
N PHE A 81 -9.63 -18.46 -3.12
CA PHE A 81 -10.55 -17.47 -3.67
C PHE A 81 -11.39 -18.07 -4.79
N GLU A 82 -12.70 -17.82 -4.71
CA GLU A 82 -13.65 -18.17 -5.75
C GLU A 82 -14.11 -16.91 -6.48
N LEU A 83 -13.94 -16.87 -7.80
CA LEU A 83 -14.45 -15.84 -8.67
C LEU A 83 -15.97 -15.78 -8.58
N LYS A 84 -16.50 -14.61 -8.19
CA LYS A 84 -17.93 -14.37 -8.03
C LYS A 84 -18.52 -13.58 -9.18
N ALA A 85 -17.81 -12.57 -9.68
CA ALA A 85 -18.31 -11.71 -10.75
C ALA A 85 -17.19 -10.99 -11.50
N PHE A 86 -17.48 -10.63 -12.75
CA PHE A 86 -16.77 -9.56 -13.46
C PHE A 86 -17.39 -8.21 -13.12
N LEU A 87 -16.57 -7.18 -13.00
CA LEU A 87 -17.07 -5.83 -12.73
C LEU A 87 -17.78 -5.29 -13.98
N LYS A 88 -18.89 -4.58 -13.79
CA LYS A 88 -19.75 -4.05 -14.86
C LYS A 88 -19.86 -2.53 -14.76
N GLY A 89 -20.17 -1.88 -15.89
CA GLY A 89 -20.39 -0.43 -15.95
C GLY A 89 -19.13 0.43 -15.99
N LEU A 90 -17.97 -0.20 -16.16
CA LEU A 90 -16.68 0.47 -16.36
C LEU A 90 -16.30 0.43 -17.84
N THR A 91 -15.38 1.31 -18.24
CA THR A 91 -14.83 1.28 -19.61
C THR A 91 -13.80 0.17 -19.76
N ASP A 92 -13.85 -0.59 -20.85
CA ASP A 92 -12.94 -1.70 -21.15
C ASP A 92 -11.68 -1.26 -21.92
N TYR A 93 -11.20 -0.04 -21.64
CA TYR A 93 -10.05 0.56 -22.31
C TYR A 93 -8.86 0.67 -21.36
N GLY A 94 -7.66 0.63 -21.95
CA GLY A 94 -6.39 0.77 -21.24
C GLY A 94 -5.86 -0.58 -20.73
N ASP A 95 -5.06 -0.54 -19.67
CA ASP A 95 -4.51 -1.69 -18.98
C ASP A 95 -5.57 -2.38 -18.09
N VAL A 96 -6.78 -1.84 -17.96
CA VAL A 96 -7.86 -2.46 -17.17
C VAL A 96 -7.51 -2.44 -15.66
N ASN A 97 -6.80 -1.40 -15.24
CA ASN A 97 -6.36 -1.21 -13.85
C ASN A 97 -7.54 -0.88 -12.95
N LEU A 98 -7.40 -1.16 -11.65
CA LEU A 98 -8.40 -0.82 -10.66
C LEU A 98 -7.77 -0.54 -9.29
N VAL A 99 -8.40 0.35 -8.54
CA VAL A 99 -8.24 0.43 -7.09
C VAL A 99 -9.61 0.66 -6.50
N VAL A 100 -10.10 -0.34 -5.76
CA VAL A 100 -11.37 -0.22 -5.04
C VAL A 100 -11.08 0.28 -3.62
N THR A 101 -11.87 1.24 -3.17
CA THR A 101 -11.86 1.77 -1.80
C THR A 101 -13.27 1.72 -1.24
N VAL A 102 -13.36 1.32 0.03
CA VAL A 102 -14.57 1.39 0.84
C VAL A 102 -14.58 2.75 1.53
N ASP A 103 -15.62 3.55 1.29
CA ASP A 103 -15.75 4.88 1.86
C ASP A 103 -16.74 4.86 3.03
N GLU A 104 -16.23 4.58 4.23
CA GLU A 104 -17.04 4.52 5.46
C GLU A 104 -17.59 5.88 5.91
N HIS A 105 -17.06 6.99 5.36
CA HIS A 105 -17.60 8.33 5.61
C HIS A 105 -18.87 8.59 4.78
N GLU A 106 -19.03 7.91 3.65
CA GLU A 106 -20.14 8.14 2.74
C GLU A 106 -21.49 7.72 3.36
N SER A 107 -22.45 8.65 3.34
CA SER A 107 -23.81 8.42 3.85
C SER A 107 -24.79 7.94 2.78
N ASP A 108 -24.46 8.19 1.52
CA ASP A 108 -25.23 7.71 0.37
C ASP A 108 -24.79 6.28 -0.01
N PRO A 109 -25.63 5.26 0.20
CA PRO A 109 -25.24 3.87 -0.04
C PRO A 109 -24.84 3.60 -1.50
N ASP A 110 -25.34 4.37 -2.46
CA ASP A 110 -24.96 4.22 -3.87
C ASP A 110 -23.49 4.59 -4.12
N HIS A 111 -22.87 5.30 -3.18
CA HIS A 111 -21.50 5.79 -3.24
C HIS A 111 -20.54 5.11 -2.26
N TYR A 112 -21.00 4.05 -1.58
CA TYR A 112 -20.24 3.37 -0.53
C TYR A 112 -18.92 2.78 -1.03
N TYR A 113 -18.95 2.12 -2.19
CA TYR A 113 -17.73 1.72 -2.89
C TYR A 113 -17.34 2.77 -3.91
N LYS A 114 -16.04 3.05 -3.99
CA LYS A 114 -15.44 3.90 -5.02
C LYS A 114 -14.33 3.12 -5.72
N ILE A 115 -14.18 3.35 -7.01
CA ILE A 115 -13.11 2.74 -7.81
C ILE A 115 -12.42 3.83 -8.64
N GLY A 116 -11.10 3.88 -8.58
CA GLY A 116 -10.32 4.60 -9.57
C GLY A 116 -9.71 3.62 -10.56
N TYR A 117 -9.73 4.00 -11.83
CA TYR A 117 -9.29 3.15 -12.93
C TYR A 117 -8.73 4.01 -14.07
N ASP A 118 -7.99 3.39 -14.96
CA ASP A 118 -7.50 4.01 -16.18
C ASP A 118 -8.62 4.14 -17.22
N CYS A 119 -8.64 5.26 -17.93
CA CYS A 119 -9.63 5.51 -18.98
C CYS A 119 -8.98 5.77 -20.33
N ALA A 120 -9.72 5.40 -21.39
CA ALA A 120 -9.28 5.54 -22.77
C ALA A 120 -9.04 7.01 -23.16
N GLY A 121 -7.95 7.23 -23.89
CA GLY A 121 -7.66 8.47 -24.60
C GLY A 121 -6.22 8.44 -25.11
N ASN A 122 -5.84 9.38 -25.97
CA ASN A 122 -4.45 9.52 -26.47
C ASN A 122 -3.42 9.83 -25.37
N VAL A 123 -3.84 9.89 -24.11
CA VAL A 123 -3.14 10.55 -23.03
C VAL A 123 -3.28 9.83 -21.68
N CYS A 124 -3.55 8.52 -21.63
CA CYS A 124 -3.65 7.69 -20.41
C CYS A 124 -3.94 8.45 -19.09
N ALA A 125 -5.22 8.59 -18.73
CA ALA A 125 -5.70 9.41 -17.61
C ALA A 125 -6.61 8.59 -16.67
N ALA A 126 -6.89 9.12 -15.48
CA ALA A 126 -7.72 8.43 -14.48
C ALA A 126 -9.21 8.75 -14.68
N ALA A 127 -10.06 7.75 -14.50
CA ALA A 127 -11.51 7.90 -14.27
C ALA A 127 -11.87 7.33 -12.90
N ILE A 128 -13.08 7.67 -12.43
CA ILE A 128 -13.62 7.23 -11.15
C ILE A 128 -15.06 6.77 -11.35
N ALA A 129 -15.47 5.74 -10.61
CA ALA A 129 -16.86 5.29 -10.53
C ALA A 129 -17.25 5.00 -9.08
N HIS A 130 -18.54 4.82 -8.85
CA HIS A 130 -19.11 4.44 -7.55
C HIS A 130 -20.02 3.22 -7.68
N SER A 131 -20.27 2.53 -6.57
CA SER A 131 -21.11 1.34 -6.53
C SER A 131 -21.71 1.12 -5.14
N VAL A 132 -22.89 0.50 -5.12
CA VAL A 132 -23.56 0.01 -3.91
C VAL A 132 -23.12 -1.39 -3.51
N ASP A 133 -22.69 -2.23 -4.46
CA ASP A 133 -22.37 -3.65 -4.22
C ASP A 133 -20.90 -4.00 -4.52
N GLY A 134 -20.16 -3.07 -5.14
CA GLY A 134 -18.78 -3.25 -5.59
C GLY A 134 -18.65 -4.10 -6.86
N ILE A 135 -19.75 -4.43 -7.54
CA ILE A 135 -19.77 -5.25 -8.76
C ILE A 135 -20.33 -4.43 -9.94
N HIS A 136 -21.41 -3.70 -9.73
CA HIS A 136 -22.05 -2.85 -10.73
C HIS A 136 -21.68 -1.39 -10.47
N TRP A 137 -20.91 -0.82 -11.38
CA TRP A 137 -20.33 0.51 -11.21
C TRP A 137 -21.05 1.56 -12.06
N MET A 138 -21.19 2.75 -11.51
CA MET A 138 -21.68 3.94 -12.18
C MET A 138 -20.54 4.95 -12.28
N PRO A 139 -20.05 5.25 -13.50
CA PRO A 139 -18.97 6.20 -13.67
C PRO A 139 -19.36 7.61 -13.28
N TYR A 140 -18.48 8.30 -12.57
CA TYR A 140 -18.52 9.76 -12.53
C TYR A 140 -18.09 10.31 -13.90
N ASN A 141 -18.51 11.54 -14.20
CA ASN A 141 -18.13 12.25 -15.44
C ASN A 141 -18.43 11.45 -16.73
N ASP A 142 -19.50 10.65 -16.74
CA ASP A 142 -19.84 9.75 -17.86
C ASP A 142 -18.70 8.80 -18.29
N GLY A 143 -17.81 8.44 -17.35
CA GLY A 143 -16.64 7.59 -17.62
C GLY A 143 -15.49 8.29 -18.34
N LYS A 144 -15.58 9.61 -18.53
CA LYS A 144 -14.48 10.43 -19.06
C LYS A 144 -13.42 10.67 -17.99
N PRO A 145 -12.17 11.00 -18.41
CA PRO A 145 -11.11 11.33 -17.48
C PRO A 145 -11.51 12.39 -16.46
N VAL A 146 -11.16 12.16 -15.19
CA VAL A 146 -11.21 13.15 -14.10
C VAL A 146 -9.87 13.83 -13.87
N THR A 147 -8.79 13.28 -14.43
CA THR A 147 -7.45 13.88 -14.41
C THR A 147 -6.94 14.14 -15.82
N TYR A 148 -5.83 14.88 -15.91
CA TYR A 148 -5.00 14.93 -17.12
C TYR A 148 -4.05 13.72 -17.18
N ARG A 149 -3.22 13.65 -18.24
CA ARG A 149 -2.33 12.53 -18.56
C ARG A 149 -1.45 11.99 -17.41
N ALA A 150 -0.97 10.77 -17.64
CA ALA A 150 -0.08 9.95 -16.83
C ALA A 150 -0.80 9.42 -15.59
N ALA A 151 -1.70 8.47 -15.79
CA ALA A 151 -2.48 7.81 -14.75
C ALA A 151 -2.74 6.33 -15.09
N ASP A 152 -1.77 5.71 -15.76
CA ASP A 152 -1.77 4.34 -16.25
C ASP A 152 -1.42 3.29 -15.19
N PHE A 153 -1.26 3.69 -13.93
CA PHE A 153 -0.92 2.84 -12.76
C PHE A 153 -1.76 3.32 -11.56
N PRO A 154 -1.76 2.68 -10.37
CA PRO A 154 -2.95 2.66 -9.51
C PRO A 154 -3.51 4.06 -9.23
N ASN A 155 -4.82 4.18 -9.45
CA ASN A 155 -5.61 5.39 -9.27
C ASN A 155 -6.47 5.22 -8.04
N GLN A 156 -6.00 5.65 -6.87
CA GLN A 156 -6.74 5.48 -5.63
C GLN A 156 -7.49 6.76 -5.28
N VAL A 157 -8.81 6.66 -5.12
CA VAL A 157 -9.64 7.72 -4.56
C VAL A 157 -10.14 7.33 -3.18
N TYR A 158 -9.95 8.18 -2.19
CA TYR A 158 -10.41 7.92 -0.82
C TYR A 158 -10.74 9.22 -0.09
N TRP A 159 -11.58 9.15 0.96
CA TRP A 159 -11.88 10.28 1.83
C TRP A 159 -10.78 10.45 2.88
N ASP A 160 -10.18 11.63 2.95
CA ASP A 160 -9.18 11.98 3.97
C ASP A 160 -9.85 12.84 5.07
N PRO A 161 -10.08 12.29 6.27
CA PRO A 161 -10.79 12.99 7.33
C PRO A 161 -9.96 14.14 7.94
N GLN A 162 -8.65 14.19 7.74
CA GLN A 162 -7.82 15.25 8.31
C GLN A 162 -7.93 16.56 7.53
N VAL A 163 -8.15 16.47 6.21
CA VAL A 163 -8.27 17.63 5.32
C VAL A 163 -9.70 17.86 4.82
N GLU A 164 -10.63 16.99 5.23
CA GLU A 164 -12.06 16.98 4.88
C GLU A 164 -12.25 17.10 3.36
N ALA A 165 -11.58 16.22 2.62
CA ALA A 165 -11.66 16.16 1.16
C ALA A 165 -11.40 14.74 0.65
N TYR A 166 -11.88 14.45 -0.56
CA TYR A 166 -11.40 13.32 -1.31
C TYR A 166 -9.98 13.57 -1.79
N ARG A 167 -9.15 12.55 -1.69
CA ARG A 167 -7.80 12.53 -2.24
C ARG A 167 -7.75 11.55 -3.41
N LEU A 168 -7.05 11.95 -4.47
CA LEU A 168 -6.70 11.09 -5.59
C LEU A 168 -5.18 10.94 -5.67
N LEU A 169 -4.72 9.72 -5.47
CA LEU A 169 -3.33 9.32 -5.64
C LEU A 169 -3.20 8.57 -6.97
N THR A 170 -2.33 9.06 -7.85
CA THR A 170 -2.11 8.50 -9.19
C THR A 170 -0.66 8.68 -9.59
N ARG A 171 -0.17 7.83 -10.50
CA ARG A 171 1.15 7.99 -11.11
C ARG A 171 1.29 9.34 -11.81
N THR A 172 2.50 9.75 -12.09
CA THR A 172 2.85 10.88 -12.97
C THR A 172 4.10 10.53 -13.77
N ASP A 173 4.22 11.08 -14.97
CA ASP A 173 5.42 10.99 -15.82
C ASP A 173 6.00 12.39 -16.05
N PHE A 174 7.29 12.55 -15.78
CA PHE A 174 8.06 13.78 -15.97
C PHE A 174 8.84 13.80 -17.30
N GLY A 175 9.08 12.65 -17.92
CA GLY A 175 9.90 12.48 -19.10
C GLY A 175 9.15 12.67 -20.43
N ALA A 176 7.92 12.15 -20.56
CA ALA A 176 7.20 12.14 -21.85
C ALA A 176 5.80 12.80 -21.80
N GLY A 177 5.72 14.06 -22.25
CA GLY A 177 4.51 14.72 -22.79
C GLY A 177 3.20 14.70 -21.99
N GLY A 178 3.20 14.32 -20.71
CA GLY A 178 1.96 14.05 -19.96
C GLY A 178 1.75 14.80 -18.65
N GLY A 179 2.82 15.06 -17.91
CA GLY A 179 2.76 15.86 -16.69
C GLY A 179 2.70 17.38 -16.96
N PRO A 180 2.34 18.22 -15.97
CA PRO A 180 2.62 19.66 -15.97
C PRO A 180 4.13 19.94 -16.06
N PHE A 181 4.96 18.91 -15.86
CA PHE A 181 6.41 18.94 -15.95
C PHE A 181 6.97 18.06 -17.07
N ALA A 182 6.14 17.66 -18.03
CA ALA A 182 6.59 16.93 -19.20
C ALA A 182 7.80 17.61 -19.86
N ASP A 183 8.76 16.81 -20.34
CA ASP A 183 9.98 17.26 -21.03
C ASP A 183 10.96 18.09 -20.19
N THR A 184 10.76 18.21 -18.87
CA THR A 184 11.66 18.98 -17.99
C THR A 184 12.90 18.23 -17.56
N VAL A 185 12.79 16.90 -17.38
CA VAL A 185 13.91 16.01 -17.03
C VAL A 185 14.11 15.04 -18.19
N LYS A 186 15.28 15.08 -18.82
CA LYS A 186 15.60 14.26 -19.99
C LYS A 186 16.82 13.40 -19.70
N VAL A 187 16.58 12.13 -19.39
CA VAL A 187 17.65 11.15 -19.18
C VAL A 187 17.74 10.26 -20.43
N PRO A 188 18.72 10.47 -21.31
CA PRO A 188 18.81 9.74 -22.57
C PRO A 188 19.24 8.28 -22.37
N ILE A 189 18.54 7.36 -23.01
CA ILE A 189 18.83 5.93 -23.11
C ILE A 189 18.80 5.54 -24.59
N GLY A 190 19.98 5.45 -25.21
CA GLY A 190 20.08 5.27 -26.66
C GLY A 190 19.45 6.44 -27.41
N ASP A 191 18.50 6.15 -28.29
CA ASP A 191 17.75 7.14 -29.07
C ASP A 191 16.45 7.61 -28.38
N HIS A 192 16.16 7.09 -27.17
CA HIS A 192 14.96 7.40 -26.38
C HIS A 192 15.33 8.15 -25.09
N ASN A 193 14.33 8.70 -24.40
CA ASN A 193 14.49 9.18 -23.02
C ASN A 193 13.84 8.19 -22.06
N LEU A 194 14.47 7.98 -20.92
CA LEU A 194 13.89 7.28 -19.79
C LEU A 194 12.59 7.95 -19.36
N GLU A 195 11.56 7.14 -19.14
CA GLU A 195 10.36 7.58 -18.42
C GLU A 195 10.72 7.80 -16.93
N VAL A 196 10.62 9.05 -16.46
CA VAL A 196 10.88 9.41 -15.05
C VAL A 196 9.57 9.41 -14.29
N ARG A 197 9.34 8.36 -13.51
CA ARG A 197 8.08 8.10 -12.82
C ARG A 197 8.06 8.67 -11.41
N GLY A 198 6.87 9.09 -11.02
CA GLY A 198 6.55 9.49 -9.67
C GLY A 198 5.06 9.33 -9.41
N MET A 199 4.58 9.92 -8.33
CA MET A 199 3.17 9.99 -7.99
C MET A 199 2.73 11.45 -7.83
N ARG A 200 1.43 11.70 -7.96
CA ARG A 200 0.82 12.98 -7.60
C ARG A 200 -0.36 12.74 -6.70
N THR A 201 -0.58 13.71 -5.82
CA THR A 201 -1.68 13.74 -4.89
C THR A 201 -2.52 14.97 -5.18
N MET A 202 -3.83 14.77 -5.33
CA MET A 202 -4.78 15.84 -5.62
C MET A 202 -5.96 15.78 -4.67
N LEU A 203 -6.60 16.92 -4.41
CA LEU A 203 -7.77 17.05 -3.54
C LEU A 203 -9.01 17.46 -4.32
N ASN A 204 -10.17 16.90 -3.96
CA ASN A 204 -11.49 17.31 -4.42
C ASN A 204 -12.47 17.33 -3.22
N ARG A 205 -13.19 18.43 -3.01
CA ARG A 205 -14.16 18.59 -1.90
C ARG A 205 -15.61 18.33 -2.32
N ASP A 206 -15.87 18.19 -3.61
CA ASP A 206 -17.20 17.98 -4.18
C ASP A 206 -17.14 16.94 -5.31
N LEU A 207 -16.71 15.72 -4.97
CA LEU A 207 -16.56 14.64 -5.95
C LEU A 207 -17.85 14.33 -6.70
N LYS A 208 -19.01 14.47 -6.04
CA LYS A 208 -20.34 14.19 -6.63
C LYS A 208 -20.80 15.32 -7.54
N GLY A 209 -20.62 16.58 -7.13
CA GLY A 209 -21.06 17.75 -7.90
C GLY A 209 -20.13 18.10 -9.06
N ASP A 210 -18.83 18.02 -8.84
CA ASP A 210 -17.79 18.23 -9.87
C ASP A 210 -16.63 17.22 -9.72
N PRO A 211 -16.74 16.05 -10.36
CA PRO A 211 -15.70 15.02 -10.30
C PRO A 211 -14.39 15.42 -10.98
N THR A 212 -14.31 16.60 -11.63
CA THR A 212 -13.11 17.10 -12.31
C THR A 212 -12.37 18.20 -11.55
N ALA A 213 -12.94 18.70 -10.45
CA ALA A 213 -12.41 19.81 -9.64
C ALA A 213 -11.21 19.43 -8.74
N TRP A 214 -10.19 18.78 -9.32
CA TRP A 214 -8.99 18.36 -8.61
C TRP A 214 -7.98 19.49 -8.49
N THR A 215 -7.55 19.77 -7.26
CA THR A 215 -6.43 20.66 -6.98
C THR A 215 -5.18 19.82 -6.70
N LEU A 216 -4.10 20.06 -7.46
CA LEU A 216 -2.80 19.45 -7.18
C LEU A 216 -2.31 19.90 -5.80
N GLU A 217 -2.05 18.93 -4.94
CA GLU A 217 -1.45 19.18 -3.64
C GLU A 217 0.07 19.00 -3.73
N ARG A 218 0.54 17.86 -4.26
CA ARG A 218 1.97 17.61 -4.42
C ARG A 218 2.30 16.54 -5.47
N HIS A 219 3.53 16.61 -5.98
CA HIS A 219 4.18 15.54 -6.73
C HIS A 219 5.30 14.91 -5.91
N TRP A 220 5.41 13.59 -6.02
CA TRP A 220 6.36 12.75 -5.33
C TRP A 220 7.24 12.02 -6.32
N LEU A 221 8.53 12.00 -6.04
CA LEU A 221 9.50 11.14 -6.70
C LEU A 221 10.61 10.81 -5.71
N PHE A 222 11.41 9.80 -6.05
CA PHE A 222 12.66 9.57 -5.36
C PHE A 222 13.72 10.53 -5.93
N ASP A 223 14.28 11.37 -5.07
CA ASP A 223 15.39 12.28 -5.42
C ASP A 223 16.57 12.20 -4.45
N GLY A 224 16.64 11.13 -3.66
CA GLY A 224 17.70 10.87 -2.69
C GLY A 224 17.45 11.45 -1.29
N GLU A 225 16.34 12.14 -1.06
CA GLU A 225 15.95 12.60 0.29
C GLU A 225 15.04 11.57 0.98
N GLU A 226 15.52 11.00 2.08
CA GLU A 226 14.75 10.01 2.85
C GLU A 226 13.52 10.60 3.54
N ARG A 227 13.60 11.85 3.97
CA ARG A 227 12.52 12.53 4.70
C ARG A 227 12.15 13.82 4.03
N ILE A 228 10.90 13.92 3.60
CA ILE A 228 10.39 15.12 2.97
C ILE A 228 9.74 16.01 4.02
N ALA A 229 10.28 17.22 4.17
CA ALA A 229 9.69 18.24 5.01
C ALA A 229 8.36 18.76 4.44
N THR A 230 7.44 19.15 5.31
CA THR A 230 6.14 19.72 4.92
C THR A 230 6.29 21.01 4.12
N ASP A 231 7.29 21.82 4.45
CA ASP A 231 7.58 23.11 3.80
C ASP A 231 8.53 23.00 2.60
N ARG A 232 8.85 21.78 2.15
CA ARG A 232 9.66 21.53 0.96
C ARG A 232 9.06 22.25 -0.26
N PRO A 233 9.86 23.02 -1.03
CA PRO A 233 9.38 23.68 -2.24
C PRO A 233 8.75 22.68 -3.22
N PRO A 234 7.71 23.08 -3.98
CA PRO A 234 7.18 22.25 -5.05
C PRO A 234 8.26 21.86 -6.05
N ILE A 235 8.13 20.67 -6.64
CA ILE A 235 9.12 20.14 -7.59
C ILE A 235 9.43 21.11 -8.74
N GLY A 236 8.44 21.85 -9.24
CA GLY A 236 8.62 22.86 -10.28
C GLY A 236 9.60 23.99 -9.94
N GLU A 237 9.82 24.24 -8.65
CA GLU A 237 10.86 25.16 -8.17
C GLU A 237 12.21 24.46 -7.99
N LEU A 238 12.22 23.22 -7.48
CA LEU A 238 13.43 22.44 -7.26
C LEU A 238 14.17 22.15 -8.58
N ILE A 239 13.44 21.81 -9.64
CA ILE A 239 14.02 21.50 -10.97
C ILE A 239 14.70 22.70 -11.64
N LYS A 240 14.54 23.92 -11.12
CA LYS A 240 15.27 25.10 -11.61
C LYS A 240 16.73 25.10 -11.16
N ASP A 241 17.07 24.33 -10.12
CA ASP A 241 18.44 24.13 -9.68
C ASP A 241 19.11 22.99 -10.47
N PRO A 242 20.17 23.27 -11.28
CA PRO A 242 20.89 22.22 -12.01
C PRO A 242 21.47 21.13 -11.11
N ALA A 243 21.85 21.45 -9.87
CA ALA A 243 22.39 20.45 -8.93
C ALA A 243 21.30 19.47 -8.49
N TYR A 244 20.07 19.95 -8.30
CA TYR A 244 18.91 19.10 -8.02
C TYR A 244 18.61 18.20 -9.20
N VAL A 245 18.60 18.73 -10.44
CA VAL A 245 18.34 17.94 -11.65
C VAL A 245 19.37 16.80 -11.79
N VAL A 246 20.66 17.06 -11.64
CA VAL A 246 21.70 16.01 -11.70
C VAL A 246 21.50 14.92 -10.64
N ARG A 247 21.05 15.30 -9.42
CA ARG A 247 20.74 14.34 -8.37
C ARG A 247 19.52 13.50 -8.73
N LEU A 248 18.46 14.14 -9.22
CA LEU A 248 17.25 13.49 -9.67
C LEU A 248 17.51 12.52 -10.83
N GLU A 249 18.29 12.90 -11.83
CA GLU A 249 18.64 12.02 -12.96
C GLU A 249 19.39 10.77 -12.51
N ARG A 250 20.35 10.93 -11.58
CA ARG A 250 21.05 9.80 -10.98
C ARG A 250 20.09 8.89 -10.21
N GLU A 251 19.20 9.49 -9.45
CA GLU A 251 18.22 8.74 -8.68
C GLU A 251 17.25 8.00 -9.59
N ALA A 252 16.72 8.64 -10.64
CA ALA A 252 15.83 8.02 -11.61
C ALA A 252 16.46 6.82 -12.35
N MET A 253 17.79 6.80 -12.53
CA MET A 253 18.53 5.66 -13.05
C MET A 253 18.78 4.55 -12.00
N ARG A 254 18.77 4.91 -10.73
CA ARG A 254 18.95 3.98 -9.61
C ARG A 254 17.62 3.36 -9.20
N ARG A 255 16.56 4.16 -9.11
CA ARG A 255 15.22 3.79 -8.65
C ARG A 255 14.16 4.82 -8.98
N GLN A 256 12.92 4.36 -9.16
CA GLN A 256 11.77 5.23 -9.34
C GLN A 256 10.60 4.75 -8.49
N LEU A 257 9.79 5.70 -8.00
CA LEU A 257 8.52 5.39 -7.37
C LEU A 257 7.58 4.91 -8.48
N TYR A 258 7.32 3.61 -8.52
CA TYR A 258 6.60 2.98 -9.63
C TYR A 258 5.10 2.95 -9.37
N MET A 259 4.71 2.52 -8.17
CA MET A 259 3.34 2.63 -7.68
C MET A 259 3.32 3.02 -6.22
N MET A 260 2.25 3.71 -5.81
CA MET A 260 1.93 3.92 -4.40
C MET A 260 0.42 3.96 -4.21
N THR A 261 -0.04 3.36 -3.13
CA THR A 261 -1.36 3.56 -2.55
C THR A 261 -1.20 4.00 -1.11
N ASP A 262 -2.27 4.51 -0.51
CA ASP A 262 -2.31 4.98 0.86
C ASP A 262 -3.35 4.21 1.66
N TRP A 263 -2.91 3.63 2.76
CA TRP A 263 -3.75 2.99 3.74
C TRP A 263 -3.73 3.81 5.02
N PHE A 264 -4.83 4.53 5.28
CA PHE A 264 -4.98 5.32 6.48
C PHE A 264 -5.38 4.43 7.65
N TYR A 265 -4.50 4.31 8.64
CA TYR A 265 -4.66 3.40 9.76
C TYR A 265 -4.19 4.08 11.05
N GLN A 266 -5.07 4.10 12.06
CA GLN A 266 -4.78 4.67 13.39
C GLN A 266 -4.19 6.09 13.36
N GLY A 267 -4.69 6.94 12.45
CA GLY A 267 -4.23 8.33 12.33
C GLY A 267 -2.88 8.49 11.63
N VAL A 268 -2.40 7.46 10.92
CA VAL A 268 -1.17 7.45 10.14
C VAL A 268 -1.50 7.03 8.71
N HIS A 269 -0.97 7.75 7.75
CA HIS A 269 -0.96 7.34 6.34
C HIS A 269 0.20 6.38 6.13
N ILE A 270 -0.12 5.16 5.67
CA ILE A 270 0.86 4.13 5.36
C ILE A 270 0.85 3.95 3.85
N GLY A 271 1.89 4.49 3.21
CA GLY A 271 2.10 4.42 1.77
C GLY A 271 2.60 3.04 1.39
N LEU A 272 1.76 2.22 0.76
CA LEU A 272 2.15 0.91 0.23
C LEU A 272 2.67 1.12 -1.19
N LEU A 273 3.95 0.88 -1.42
CA LEU A 273 4.62 1.27 -2.67
C LEU A 273 5.50 0.19 -3.25
N SER A 274 5.72 0.23 -4.57
CA SER A 274 6.84 -0.47 -5.21
C SER A 274 7.85 0.54 -5.75
N ALA A 275 9.13 0.21 -5.58
CA ALA A 275 10.22 0.92 -6.22
C ALA A 275 10.78 0.07 -7.37
N LEU A 276 10.79 0.64 -8.57
CA LEU A 276 11.47 0.06 -9.73
C LEU A 276 12.97 0.36 -9.63
N GLU A 277 13.76 -0.65 -9.31
CA GLU A 277 15.19 -0.57 -9.07
C GLU A 277 15.97 -0.83 -10.37
N TYR A 278 16.94 0.04 -10.66
CA TYR A 278 17.72 0.06 -11.90
C TYR A 278 16.85 -0.04 -13.15
N PRO A 279 15.90 0.89 -13.34
CA PRO A 279 15.01 0.86 -14.50
C PRO A 279 15.84 0.82 -15.79
N THR A 280 15.38 0.04 -16.76
CA THR A 280 15.99 -0.09 -18.11
C THR A 280 17.35 -0.82 -18.16
N ASP A 281 17.88 -1.23 -17.01
CA ASP A 281 19.11 -2.01 -16.90
C ASP A 281 18.82 -3.50 -17.10
N VAL A 282 19.09 -3.97 -18.32
CA VAL A 282 18.97 -5.39 -18.73
C VAL A 282 20.35 -6.01 -18.92
N SER A 283 21.36 -5.55 -18.16
CA SER A 283 22.73 -6.06 -18.25
C SER A 283 22.87 -7.52 -17.78
N GLU A 284 21.90 -8.04 -17.04
CA GLU A 284 21.82 -9.42 -16.58
C GLU A 284 21.28 -10.39 -17.66
N GLY A 285 20.89 -9.89 -18.83
CA GLY A 285 20.41 -10.70 -19.96
C GLY A 285 19.23 -10.04 -20.68
N VAL A 286 19.02 -10.44 -21.94
CA VAL A 286 17.89 -10.00 -22.77
C VAL A 286 16.95 -11.15 -23.15
N GLU A 287 17.24 -12.35 -22.64
CA GLU A 287 16.37 -13.53 -22.75
C GLU A 287 15.66 -13.76 -21.40
N GLU A 288 14.58 -14.54 -21.44
CA GLU A 288 13.83 -14.97 -20.25
C GLU A 288 14.66 -15.96 -19.41
N ASP A 289 14.65 -15.79 -18.09
CA ASP A 289 15.28 -16.70 -17.12
C ASP A 289 14.41 -16.82 -15.87
N PHE A 290 13.58 -17.87 -15.83
CA PHE A 290 12.67 -18.16 -14.72
C PHE A 290 13.35 -18.81 -13.51
N VAL A 291 14.68 -19.02 -13.53
CA VAL A 291 15.42 -19.67 -12.44
C VAL A 291 16.31 -18.67 -11.72
N THR A 292 17.16 -17.92 -12.42
CA THR A 292 18.11 -17.00 -11.78
C THR A 292 17.37 -15.80 -11.21
N ARG A 293 17.66 -15.44 -9.96
CA ARG A 293 17.11 -14.22 -9.34
C ARG A 293 17.90 -13.01 -9.84
N HIS A 294 17.20 -12.03 -10.41
CA HIS A 294 17.80 -10.82 -10.96
C HIS A 294 17.90 -9.71 -9.91
N GLU A 295 18.80 -8.74 -10.14
CA GLU A 295 18.97 -7.54 -9.30
C GLU A 295 18.79 -6.23 -10.07
N ARG A 296 18.53 -6.29 -11.39
CA ARG A 296 18.35 -5.14 -12.28
C ARG A 296 16.99 -5.18 -12.98
N SER A 297 16.40 -4.00 -13.17
CA SER A 297 15.03 -3.84 -13.69
C SER A 297 14.00 -4.61 -12.86
N ILE A 298 14.14 -4.59 -11.53
CA ILE A 298 13.30 -5.33 -10.58
C ILE A 298 12.43 -4.39 -9.76
N GLU A 299 11.39 -4.91 -9.12
CA GLU A 299 10.54 -4.13 -8.21
C GLU A 299 10.54 -4.72 -6.80
N ASN A 300 10.75 -3.85 -5.81
CA ASN A 300 10.66 -4.19 -4.40
C ASN A 300 9.50 -3.43 -3.75
N MET A 301 8.76 -4.12 -2.88
CA MET A 301 7.68 -3.53 -2.10
C MET A 301 8.21 -2.92 -0.80
N TYR A 302 7.88 -1.65 -0.56
CA TYR A 302 8.23 -0.90 0.65
C TYR A 302 6.99 -0.28 1.31
N ILE A 303 7.19 0.24 2.51
CA ILE A 303 6.27 1.18 3.14
C ILE A 303 6.90 2.57 3.22
N ALA A 304 6.05 3.58 3.21
CA ALA A 304 6.36 4.93 3.65
C ALA A 304 5.33 5.36 4.70
N THR A 305 5.70 6.29 5.58
CA THR A 305 4.74 6.79 6.59
C THR A 305 4.65 8.31 6.55
N CYS A 306 3.46 8.85 6.73
CA CYS A 306 3.26 10.26 7.04
C CYS A 306 2.06 10.46 7.96
N ARG A 307 1.95 11.64 8.57
CA ARG A 307 0.83 11.99 9.45
C ARG A 307 -0.15 12.99 8.86
N ASP A 308 0.25 13.69 7.81
CA ASP A 308 -0.44 14.83 7.19
C ASP A 308 -0.81 14.57 5.71
N GLY A 309 -0.62 13.33 5.23
CA GLY A 309 -0.81 12.94 3.82
C GLY A 309 0.26 13.50 2.87
N ILE A 310 1.26 14.21 3.39
CA ILE A 310 2.23 14.97 2.61
C ILE A 310 3.67 14.59 3.00
N SER A 311 4.07 14.72 4.24
CA SER A 311 5.47 14.63 4.68
C SER A 311 5.92 13.16 4.82
N TRP A 312 6.10 12.48 3.68
CA TRP A 312 6.49 11.07 3.62
C TRP A 312 7.92 10.83 4.12
N ASP A 313 8.05 9.84 5.00
CA ASP A 313 9.31 9.22 5.39
C ASP A 313 9.53 7.95 4.55
N TRP A 314 10.53 8.00 3.67
CA TRP A 314 10.96 6.96 2.73
C TRP A 314 12.15 6.15 3.24
N HIS A 315 12.53 6.30 4.52
CA HIS A 315 13.74 5.69 5.07
C HIS A 315 13.92 4.22 4.67
N TRP A 316 12.86 3.42 4.69
CA TRP A 316 12.89 1.99 4.33
C TRP A 316 13.28 1.73 2.87
N VAL A 317 12.87 2.60 1.94
CA VAL A 317 13.28 2.53 0.53
C VAL A 317 14.79 2.77 0.42
N TYR A 318 15.31 3.74 1.17
CA TYR A 318 16.72 4.11 1.13
C TYR A 318 17.64 3.16 1.91
N ALA A 319 17.14 2.56 2.99
CA ALA A 319 17.78 1.47 3.71
C ALA A 319 17.81 0.17 2.88
N GLY A 320 16.93 0.02 1.89
CA GLY A 320 16.82 -1.20 1.10
C GLY A 320 16.16 -2.34 1.87
N GLU A 321 15.24 -2.02 2.78
CA GLU A 321 14.52 -2.96 3.65
C GLU A 321 13.06 -3.10 3.18
N PRO A 322 12.76 -4.02 2.24
CA PRO A 322 11.41 -4.23 1.75
C PRO A 322 10.51 -4.84 2.82
N LEU A 323 9.22 -4.47 2.80
CA LEU A 323 8.22 -5.03 3.72
C LEU A 323 7.98 -6.52 3.44
N VAL A 324 7.85 -6.86 2.16
CA VAL A 324 7.78 -8.24 1.66
C VAL A 324 8.99 -8.46 0.75
N PRO A 325 9.99 -9.24 1.19
CA PRO A 325 11.16 -9.55 0.37
C PRO A 325 10.78 -10.38 -0.86
N ARG A 326 11.40 -10.10 -2.01
CA ARG A 326 11.27 -10.98 -3.20
C ARG A 326 11.79 -12.38 -2.89
N GLY A 327 11.15 -13.38 -3.48
CA GLY A 327 11.47 -14.79 -3.26
C GLY A 327 12.88 -15.19 -3.74
N PRO A 328 13.34 -16.40 -3.36
CA PRO A 328 14.63 -16.94 -3.80
C PRO A 328 14.63 -17.30 -5.30
N ALA A 329 15.80 -17.62 -5.85
CA ALA A 329 15.92 -18.15 -7.22
C ALA A 329 14.95 -19.33 -7.47
N GLY A 330 14.28 -19.32 -8.62
CA GLY A 330 13.28 -20.29 -9.05
C GLY A 330 11.89 -20.15 -8.41
N SER A 331 11.67 -19.15 -7.55
CA SER A 331 10.33 -18.86 -7.02
C SER A 331 9.51 -17.98 -7.96
N TRP A 332 8.18 -18.05 -7.83
CA TRP A 332 7.22 -17.34 -8.66
C TRP A 332 7.22 -15.80 -8.46
N ASP A 333 7.84 -15.32 -7.38
CA ASP A 333 7.95 -13.91 -6.98
C ASP A 333 9.42 -13.47 -6.84
N LYS A 334 10.33 -14.13 -7.56
CA LYS A 334 11.78 -13.88 -7.43
C LYS A 334 12.24 -12.51 -7.88
N ASP A 335 11.59 -11.92 -8.88
CA ASP A 335 12.09 -10.73 -9.57
C ASP A 335 11.29 -9.46 -9.30
N MET A 336 10.00 -9.55 -9.06
CA MET A 336 9.21 -8.38 -8.68
C MET A 336 8.19 -8.72 -7.61
N VAL A 337 8.03 -7.82 -6.65
CA VAL A 337 6.99 -7.87 -5.62
C VAL A 337 6.26 -6.52 -5.55
N PHE A 338 4.94 -6.57 -5.54
CA PHE A 338 4.04 -5.42 -5.62
C PHE A 338 3.14 -5.32 -4.39
N PRO A 339 2.86 -4.10 -3.90
CA PRO A 339 1.91 -3.89 -2.82
C PRO A 339 0.46 -4.20 -3.25
N PRO A 340 -0.39 -4.67 -2.32
CA PRO A 340 -1.84 -4.50 -2.47
C PRO A 340 -2.20 -3.02 -2.33
N THR A 341 -3.46 -2.67 -2.64
CA THR A 341 -3.93 -1.28 -2.53
C THR A 341 -4.29 -0.84 -1.09
N HIS A 342 -4.45 -1.80 -0.17
CA HIS A 342 -4.59 -1.61 1.27
C HIS A 342 -4.33 -2.94 2.00
N LEU A 343 -4.20 -2.89 3.33
CA LEU A 343 -4.05 -4.08 4.16
C LEU A 343 -5.38 -4.41 4.86
N ILE A 344 -5.60 -5.69 5.14
CA ILE A 344 -6.71 -6.13 6.00
C ILE A 344 -6.17 -6.30 7.41
N THR A 345 -6.85 -5.71 8.40
CA THR A 345 -6.62 -6.02 9.81
C THR A 345 -7.71 -6.94 10.29
N HIS A 346 -7.37 -8.20 10.57
CA HIS A 346 -8.33 -9.21 11.01
C HIS A 346 -7.64 -10.28 11.84
N GLN A 347 -8.26 -10.67 12.96
CA GLN A 347 -7.71 -11.66 13.91
C GLN A 347 -6.26 -11.36 14.30
N ASP A 348 -6.01 -10.15 14.83
CA ASP A 348 -4.72 -9.74 15.39
C ASP A 348 -3.56 -9.75 14.38
N ARG A 349 -3.88 -9.63 13.08
CA ARG A 349 -2.91 -9.64 11.98
C ARG A 349 -3.23 -8.57 10.96
N HIS A 350 -2.16 -8.03 10.38
CA HIS A 350 -2.25 -7.37 9.08
C HIS A 350 -1.98 -8.40 7.99
N TRP A 351 -2.97 -8.65 7.15
CA TRP A 351 -2.91 -9.53 5.98
C TRP A 351 -2.50 -8.71 4.75
N ILE A 352 -1.50 -9.20 4.04
CA ILE A 352 -0.83 -8.51 2.94
C ILE A 352 -0.93 -9.37 1.69
N TYR A 353 -1.93 -9.10 0.86
CA TYR A 353 -2.16 -9.78 -0.43
C TYR A 353 -1.23 -9.23 -1.51
N TYR A 354 0.07 -9.51 -1.40
CA TYR A 354 1.08 -8.96 -2.30
C TYR A 354 1.04 -9.63 -3.68
N GLY A 355 1.37 -8.88 -4.73
CA GLY A 355 1.60 -9.42 -6.06
C GLY A 355 3.05 -9.83 -6.26
N GLY A 356 3.33 -10.82 -7.09
CA GLY A 356 4.70 -11.21 -7.45
C GLY A 356 4.83 -11.73 -8.87
N THR A 357 6.03 -11.58 -9.47
CA THR A 357 6.37 -12.18 -10.77
C THR A 357 7.74 -12.85 -10.78
N ASN A 358 7.87 -13.84 -11.65
CA ASN A 358 9.06 -14.66 -11.80
C ASN A 358 10.09 -14.11 -12.80
N GLU A 359 9.83 -12.93 -13.36
CA GLU A 359 10.71 -12.25 -14.31
C GLU A 359 10.67 -10.72 -14.10
N ARG A 360 11.78 -10.06 -14.45
CA ARG A 360 12.04 -8.63 -14.30
C ARG A 360 11.19 -7.76 -15.23
N HIS A 361 11.19 -6.46 -14.99
CA HIS A 361 10.30 -5.49 -15.64
C HIS A 361 10.49 -5.43 -17.16
N GLY A 362 11.74 -5.25 -17.60
CA GLY A 362 12.09 -5.07 -19.01
C GLY A 362 12.84 -3.76 -19.27
N CYS A 363 12.83 -3.33 -20.53
CA CYS A 363 13.41 -2.07 -20.99
C CYS A 363 12.72 -1.64 -22.29
N ALA A 364 11.73 -0.76 -22.17
CA ALA A 364 11.00 -0.20 -23.30
C ALA A 364 11.93 0.49 -24.30
N GLU A 365 12.90 1.25 -23.78
CA GLU A 365 13.85 2.06 -24.53
C GLU A 365 14.85 1.23 -25.36
N LYS A 366 14.89 -0.09 -25.15
CA LYS A 366 15.72 -1.05 -25.91
C LYS A 366 14.88 -2.14 -26.58
N ASP A 367 13.55 -2.02 -26.60
CA ASP A 367 12.62 -3.03 -27.10
C ASP A 367 12.81 -4.43 -26.45
N VAL A 368 13.14 -4.46 -25.15
CA VAL A 368 13.30 -5.71 -24.38
C VAL A 368 12.10 -5.88 -23.46
N TRP A 369 11.31 -6.92 -23.72
CA TRP A 369 10.14 -7.28 -22.93
C TRP A 369 10.14 -8.77 -22.65
N PHE A 370 9.83 -9.14 -21.42
CA PHE A 370 9.82 -10.52 -20.96
C PHE A 370 8.40 -11.01 -20.69
N THR A 371 8.12 -12.25 -21.11
CA THR A 371 6.97 -13.00 -20.59
C THR A 371 7.23 -13.29 -19.11
N ARG A 372 6.17 -13.26 -18.32
CA ARG A 372 6.26 -13.50 -16.88
C ARG A 372 5.01 -14.21 -16.39
N GLU A 373 5.19 -15.09 -15.43
CA GLU A 373 4.10 -15.59 -14.60
C GLU A 373 3.92 -14.63 -13.45
N GLY A 374 2.66 -14.30 -13.16
CA GLY A 374 2.31 -13.39 -12.09
C GLY A 374 1.21 -13.99 -11.23
N HIS A 375 1.35 -13.86 -9.91
CA HIS A 375 0.35 -14.35 -8.98
C HIS A 375 0.15 -13.38 -7.81
N ILE A 376 -0.86 -13.66 -6.99
CA ILE A 376 -1.06 -13.00 -5.70
C ILE A 376 -0.65 -14.00 -4.61
N GLY A 377 0.20 -13.56 -3.69
CA GLY A 377 0.62 -14.29 -2.50
C GLY A 377 0.03 -13.66 -1.24
N LEU A 378 0.25 -14.32 -0.11
CA LEU A 378 -0.14 -13.80 1.20
C LEU A 378 1.08 -13.76 2.12
N ALA A 379 1.43 -12.55 2.55
CA ALA A 379 2.25 -12.32 3.73
C ALA A 379 1.37 -11.81 4.87
N TRP A 380 1.83 -11.96 6.10
CA TRP A 380 1.17 -11.38 7.25
C TRP A 380 2.18 -10.97 8.29
N LEU A 381 1.80 -9.97 9.09
CA LEU A 381 2.51 -9.56 10.29
C LEU A 381 1.49 -9.43 11.43
N ARG A 382 1.96 -9.60 12.68
CA ARG A 382 1.11 -9.31 13.85
C ARG A 382 0.56 -7.89 13.74
N GLN A 383 -0.66 -7.65 14.18
CA GLN A 383 -1.24 -6.31 14.17
C GLN A 383 -0.26 -5.31 14.82
N ASP A 384 -0.13 -4.14 14.22
CA ASP A 384 0.81 -3.06 14.54
C ASP A 384 2.31 -3.43 14.52
N GLY A 385 2.66 -4.61 13.99
CA GLY A 385 4.01 -5.18 13.99
C GLY A 385 4.94 -4.71 12.86
N PHE A 386 4.68 -3.56 12.24
CA PHE A 386 5.46 -3.09 11.08
C PHE A 386 6.92 -2.79 11.42
N VAL A 387 7.14 -2.09 12.53
CA VAL A 387 8.44 -1.58 12.97
C VAL A 387 8.45 -1.57 14.49
N SER A 388 9.57 -1.93 15.12
CA SER A 388 9.75 -1.83 16.57
C SER A 388 10.86 -0.88 16.98
N LEU A 389 10.70 -0.30 18.17
CA LEU A 389 11.81 0.22 18.96
C LEU A 389 12.40 -0.94 19.77
N THR A 390 13.62 -1.34 19.43
CA THR A 390 14.28 -2.49 20.03
C THR A 390 15.49 -2.07 20.86
N ALA A 391 15.55 -2.52 22.10
CA ALA A 391 16.73 -2.46 22.96
C ALA A 391 17.43 -3.82 22.93
N SER A 392 18.76 -3.84 22.81
CA SER A 392 19.56 -5.08 22.79
C SER A 392 20.88 -4.86 23.51
N GLY A 393 21.14 -5.66 24.55
CA GLY A 393 22.36 -5.60 25.36
C GLY A 393 22.50 -4.41 26.32
N GLU A 394 21.81 -3.30 26.05
CA GLU A 394 21.71 -2.12 26.94
C GLU A 394 20.25 -1.73 27.15
N THR A 395 19.95 -1.13 28.30
CA THR A 395 18.60 -0.60 28.58
C THR A 395 18.29 0.57 27.65
N GLY A 396 17.27 0.41 26.81
CA GLY A 396 16.66 1.47 26.02
C GLY A 396 15.60 2.24 26.81
N LEU A 397 15.52 3.55 26.56
CA LEU A 397 14.52 4.42 27.17
C LEU A 397 13.74 5.17 26.10
N MET A 398 12.43 4.93 26.04
CA MET A 398 11.50 5.67 25.19
C MET A 398 10.64 6.58 26.07
N THR A 399 10.48 7.85 25.69
CA THR A 399 9.53 8.76 26.35
C THR A 399 8.65 9.42 25.31
N THR A 400 7.34 9.37 25.51
CA THR A 400 6.39 9.98 24.58
C THR A 400 6.44 11.51 24.65
N LYS A 401 5.98 12.16 23.59
CA LYS A 401 5.46 13.54 23.70
C LYS A 401 4.28 13.54 24.68
N PRO A 402 3.98 14.66 25.36
CA PRO A 402 2.84 14.70 26.26
C PRO A 402 1.56 14.57 25.45
N PHE A 403 0.62 13.75 25.93
CA PHE A 403 -0.68 13.56 25.29
C PHE A 403 -1.79 13.53 26.35
N MET A 404 -3.00 13.91 25.95
CA MET A 404 -4.17 13.87 26.82
C MET A 404 -4.60 12.41 27.00
N LEU A 405 -4.60 11.92 28.24
CA LEU A 405 -5.10 10.57 28.53
C LEU A 405 -6.63 10.55 28.39
N LYS A 406 -7.14 9.78 27.44
CA LYS A 406 -8.58 9.72 27.12
C LYS A 406 -9.32 8.53 27.72
N GLY A 407 -8.61 7.60 28.34
CA GLY A 407 -9.22 6.43 28.98
C GLY A 407 -8.30 5.78 30.01
N PRO A 408 -8.83 4.85 30.81
CA PRO A 408 -8.17 4.36 32.02
C PRO A 408 -7.18 3.21 31.76
N ARG A 409 -7.20 2.61 30.57
CA ARG A 409 -6.41 1.43 30.24
C ARG A 409 -5.40 1.75 29.14
N LEU A 410 -4.24 1.11 29.24
CA LEU A 410 -3.13 1.21 28.30
C LEU A 410 -2.79 -0.20 27.85
N GLU A 411 -2.73 -0.42 26.54
CA GLU A 411 -2.23 -1.65 25.94
C GLU A 411 -0.91 -1.37 25.21
N LEU A 412 0.03 -2.31 25.29
CA LEU A 412 1.28 -2.28 24.55
C LEU A 412 1.42 -3.58 23.77
N ASN A 413 1.82 -3.41 22.51
CA ASN A 413 2.26 -4.49 21.65
C ASN A 413 3.78 -4.61 21.77
N LEU A 414 4.26 -5.66 22.43
CA LEU A 414 5.68 -5.83 22.69
C LEU A 414 6.10 -7.30 22.81
N VAL A 415 7.41 -7.51 22.70
CA VAL A 415 8.06 -8.81 22.91
C VAL A 415 9.34 -8.61 23.73
N THR A 416 9.53 -9.40 24.78
CA THR A 416 10.82 -9.56 25.49
C THR A 416 11.51 -10.82 25.02
N GLN A 417 12.82 -10.74 24.77
CA GLN A 417 13.66 -11.93 24.63
C GLN A 417 13.86 -12.61 25.99
N ALA A 418 14.51 -13.78 26.00
CA ALA A 418 14.77 -14.52 27.23
C ALA A 418 15.63 -13.69 28.22
N GLY A 419 15.07 -13.41 29.39
CA GLY A 419 15.72 -12.55 30.40
C GLY A 419 15.56 -11.05 30.16
N GLY A 420 14.92 -10.65 29.05
CA GLY A 420 14.59 -9.26 28.76
C GLY A 420 13.50 -8.73 29.69
N THR A 421 13.48 -7.42 29.86
CA THR A 421 12.59 -6.75 30.81
C THR A 421 11.91 -5.52 30.22
N VAL A 422 10.71 -5.21 30.75
CA VAL A 422 9.97 -3.99 30.46
C VAL A 422 9.49 -3.34 31.75
N ARG A 423 9.58 -2.01 31.83
CA ARG A 423 8.92 -1.22 32.87
C ARG A 423 8.26 0.01 32.25
N VAL A 424 7.02 0.29 32.65
CA VAL A 424 6.25 1.45 32.17
C VAL A 424 6.00 2.41 33.32
N GLU A 425 6.55 3.62 33.21
CA GLU A 425 6.31 4.72 34.13
C GLU A 425 5.38 5.76 33.50
N VAL A 426 4.59 6.43 34.34
CA VAL A 426 3.78 7.59 33.95
C VAL A 426 4.36 8.87 34.53
N LEU A 427 4.61 9.83 33.66
CA LEU A 427 5.10 11.16 34.01
C LEU A 427 4.03 12.21 33.73
N ASP A 428 4.16 13.37 34.35
CA ASP A 428 3.37 14.53 33.98
C ASP A 428 3.83 15.16 32.64
N SER A 429 3.20 16.27 32.25
CA SER A 429 3.54 16.98 31.01
C SER A 429 4.97 17.57 31.00
N GLU A 430 5.52 17.88 32.17
CA GLU A 430 6.87 18.44 32.35
C GLU A 430 7.94 17.34 32.37
N GLY A 431 7.54 16.08 32.54
CA GLY A 431 8.41 14.91 32.57
C GLY A 431 8.78 14.45 33.99
N GLU A 432 8.08 14.97 35.00
CA GLU A 432 8.26 14.55 36.38
C GLU A 432 7.46 13.27 36.68
N PRO A 433 8.04 12.29 37.40
CA PRO A 433 7.35 11.07 37.83
C PRO A 433 6.03 11.36 38.57
N ILE A 434 4.95 10.67 38.20
CA ILE A 434 3.70 10.69 38.97
C ILE A 434 3.74 9.60 40.06
N ALA A 435 3.54 10.00 41.32
CA ALA A 435 3.49 9.08 42.45
C ALA A 435 2.40 7.99 42.27
N GLY A 436 2.72 6.74 42.61
CA GLY A 436 1.86 5.59 42.35
C GLY A 436 2.01 4.97 40.95
N TYR A 437 2.78 5.61 40.05
CA TYR A 437 2.93 5.20 38.65
C TYR A 437 4.40 5.18 38.17
N SER A 438 5.38 5.29 39.06
CA SER A 438 6.80 5.44 38.73
C SER A 438 7.71 4.86 39.81
N GLY A 439 9.00 4.67 39.50
CA GLY A 439 9.99 4.15 40.44
C GLY A 439 9.60 2.76 40.96
N ASP A 440 9.59 2.60 42.28
CA ASP A 440 9.21 1.33 42.93
C ASP A 440 7.71 1.00 42.76
N ASP A 441 6.88 1.99 42.40
CA ASP A 441 5.45 1.77 42.11
C ASP A 441 5.22 1.25 40.68
N ALA A 442 6.25 1.22 39.83
CA ALA A 442 6.22 0.68 38.47
C ALA A 442 7.04 -0.63 38.40
N PRO A 443 6.38 -1.80 38.52
CA PRO A 443 7.06 -3.09 38.49
C PRO A 443 7.81 -3.34 37.18
N VAL A 444 8.81 -4.22 37.26
CA VAL A 444 9.53 -4.76 36.11
C VAL A 444 8.86 -6.08 35.71
N PHE A 445 8.62 -6.24 34.41
CA PHE A 445 7.97 -7.41 33.83
C PHE A 445 8.92 -8.14 32.88
N THR A 446 8.78 -9.46 32.78
CA THR A 446 9.55 -10.36 31.91
C THR A 446 8.61 -11.31 31.17
N ASP A 447 9.15 -12.06 30.21
CA ASP A 447 8.44 -13.15 29.51
C ASP A 447 7.14 -12.69 28.81
N LEU A 448 7.22 -11.53 28.16
CA LEU A 448 6.11 -10.92 27.42
C LEU A 448 6.24 -11.20 25.91
N ASP A 449 5.17 -11.73 25.32
CA ASP A 449 4.91 -11.74 23.88
C ASP A 449 3.40 -11.62 23.71
N ASP A 450 2.92 -10.39 23.63
CA ASP A 450 1.49 -10.10 23.69
C ASP A 450 1.18 -8.82 22.90
N LEU A 451 0.04 -8.84 22.21
CA LEU A 451 -0.45 -7.73 21.41
C LEU A 451 -1.18 -6.70 22.27
N HIS A 452 -1.79 -7.16 23.37
CA HIS A 452 -2.70 -6.39 24.21
C HIS A 452 -2.21 -6.33 25.65
N TRP A 453 -0.89 -6.35 25.87
CA TRP A 453 -0.34 -6.37 27.22
C TRP A 453 -0.67 -5.09 27.98
N GLN A 454 -1.21 -5.22 29.20
CA GLN A 454 -1.56 -4.10 30.04
C GLN A 454 -0.58 -3.98 31.21
N PRO A 455 0.16 -2.86 31.35
CA PRO A 455 0.99 -2.62 32.51
C PRO A 455 0.10 -2.37 33.73
N THR A 456 0.56 -2.86 34.89
CA THR A 456 -0.07 -2.59 36.18
C THR A 456 0.91 -1.89 37.11
N TRP A 457 0.42 -0.99 37.95
CA TRP A 457 1.20 -0.33 38.98
C TRP A 457 0.80 -0.81 40.38
N SER A 458 1.70 -0.63 41.36
CA SER A 458 1.52 -1.16 42.71
C SER A 458 0.29 -0.59 43.42
N SER A 459 0.00 0.70 43.20
CA SER A 459 -1.21 1.37 43.65
C SER A 459 -1.26 2.77 43.04
N PRO A 460 -2.19 3.08 42.11
CA PRO A 460 -3.35 2.29 41.67
C PRO A 460 -3.04 1.29 40.55
N ALA A 461 -3.96 0.36 40.27
CA ALA A 461 -3.74 -0.68 39.25
C ALA A 461 -3.89 -0.19 37.80
N ASP A 462 -4.55 0.95 37.59
CA ASP A 462 -4.89 1.51 36.27
C ASP A 462 -4.72 3.04 36.22
N LEU A 463 -4.99 3.64 35.05
CA LEU A 463 -4.82 5.07 34.81
C LEU A 463 -6.08 5.90 35.11
N SER A 464 -7.12 5.35 35.75
CA SER A 464 -8.42 6.02 35.94
C SER A 464 -8.29 7.39 36.61
N SER A 465 -7.40 7.51 37.61
CA SER A 465 -7.19 8.78 38.34
C SER A 465 -6.52 9.88 37.50
N LEU A 466 -5.99 9.52 36.33
CA LEU A 466 -5.26 10.40 35.42
C LEU A 466 -6.06 10.77 34.17
N VAL A 467 -7.25 10.21 33.97
CA VAL A 467 -8.08 10.49 32.79
C VAL A 467 -8.38 11.99 32.70
N GLY A 468 -8.23 12.55 31.50
CA GLY A 468 -8.39 13.98 31.24
C GLY A 468 -7.18 14.84 31.63
N ARG A 469 -6.04 14.23 31.99
CA ARG A 469 -4.78 14.95 32.25
C ARG A 469 -3.77 14.72 31.11
N PRO A 470 -2.93 15.72 30.80
CA PRO A 470 -1.78 15.51 29.94
C PRO A 470 -0.71 14.70 30.70
N ILE A 471 -0.29 13.58 30.12
CA ILE A 471 0.74 12.69 30.68
C ILE A 471 1.81 12.38 29.64
N ARG A 472 2.90 11.77 30.08
CA ARG A 472 3.85 11.05 29.23
C ARG A 472 3.99 9.62 29.71
N LEU A 473 4.28 8.72 28.78
CA LEU A 473 4.75 7.37 29.11
C LEU A 473 6.27 7.35 28.99
N ARG A 474 6.93 6.75 29.97
CA ARG A 474 8.35 6.40 29.90
C ARG A 474 8.47 4.89 29.97
N ILE A 475 8.97 4.30 28.90
CA ILE A 475 9.07 2.85 28.74
C ILE A 475 10.55 2.48 28.74
N HIS A 476 10.94 1.66 29.72
CA HIS A 476 12.26 1.06 29.83
C HIS A 476 12.20 -0.30 29.17
N LEU A 477 13.15 -0.59 28.28
CA LEU A 477 13.25 -1.82 27.51
C LEU A 477 14.65 -2.40 27.71
N GLU A 478 14.75 -3.69 28.00
CA GLU A 478 16.02 -4.42 28.00
C GLU A 478 15.79 -5.74 27.27
N ASP A 479 16.58 -6.00 26.21
CA ASP A 479 16.38 -7.13 25.31
C ASP A 479 14.91 -7.31 24.90
N ALA A 480 14.26 -6.18 24.54
CA ALA A 480 12.83 -6.10 24.28
C ALA A 480 12.54 -5.20 23.07
N SER A 481 11.45 -5.50 22.38
CA SER A 481 10.95 -4.77 21.22
C SER A 481 9.54 -4.26 21.50
N LEU A 482 9.36 -2.94 21.40
CA LEU A 482 8.06 -2.27 21.49
C LEU A 482 7.60 -1.89 20.08
N TYR A 483 6.42 -2.37 19.68
CA TYR A 483 5.84 -2.09 18.36
C TYR A 483 4.86 -0.92 18.42
N ALA A 484 3.89 -0.97 19.34
CA ALA A 484 2.84 0.03 19.45
C ALA A 484 2.30 0.14 20.88
N PHE A 485 1.53 1.20 21.13
CA PHE A 485 0.73 1.35 22.35
C PHE A 485 -0.59 2.05 22.02
N GLU A 486 -1.63 1.73 22.78
CA GLU A 486 -2.96 2.32 22.64
C GLU A 486 -3.57 2.64 24.01
N VAL A 487 -4.25 3.78 24.11
CA VAL A 487 -5.09 4.10 25.26
C VAL A 487 -6.52 3.74 24.94
N LEU A 488 -7.06 2.76 25.66
CA LEU A 488 -8.43 2.29 25.43
C LEU A 488 -9.44 3.20 26.13
N PRO A 489 -10.60 3.46 25.50
CA PRO A 489 -11.69 4.19 26.15
C PRO A 489 -12.28 3.42 27.35
N GLU A 490 -13.06 4.12 28.18
CA GLU A 490 -13.94 3.46 29.15
C GLU A 490 -14.94 2.58 28.38
N SER A 491 -15.06 1.32 28.79
CA SER A 491 -15.94 0.31 28.16
C SER A 491 -17.42 0.61 28.34
#